data_AF-A0A2I4BY55-F1
#
_entry.id   AF-A0A2I4BY55-F1
#
_cell.length_a   1.000
_cell.length_b   1.000
_cell.length_c   1.000
_cell.angle_alpha   90.00
_cell.angle_beta   90.00
_cell.angle_gamma   90.00
#
_symmetry.space_group_name_H-M   'P 1'
#
loop_
_entity.id
_entity.type
_entity.pdbx_description
1 polymer ?
#
loop_
_entity_poly.entity_id
_entity_poly.type
_entity_poly.pdbx_seq_one_letter_code
_entity_poly.pdbx_strand_id
1 'polypeptide(L)'
;MEADIFEYHKVEDPVDVETFQGEKRKLIQPTSLKDPKLEKLKEALVDWINRTLKPEHIVVQSLEEDLYDGLILHHLLCRLASMDLSVEEIALSNTAQIRKLEVILEELDKRLGLQDSSPIKWSVKLIHNKDLLATIHLLVAMAKAFQPELNLPPNVTVEVVVVEVS
;
A
#
# COMPACT_ATOMS: atom_id res chain seq x y z
N MET A 1 7.68 -32.08 -43.61
CA MET A 1 6.80 -31.60 -42.53
C MET A 1 7.67 -30.73 -41.66
N GLU A 2 7.70 -29.44 -41.99
CA GLU A 2 8.55 -28.46 -41.34
C GLU A 2 7.83 -27.87 -40.13
N ALA A 3 8.62 -27.48 -39.14
CA ALA A 3 8.21 -27.05 -37.82
C ALA A 3 7.45 -25.73 -37.87
N ASP A 4 6.24 -25.71 -37.30
CA ASP A 4 5.52 -24.48 -37.01
C ASP A 4 6.18 -23.78 -35.82
N ILE A 5 6.82 -22.67 -36.17
CA ILE A 5 7.41 -21.66 -35.30
C ILE A 5 6.26 -20.99 -34.55
N PHE A 6 6.15 -21.26 -33.24
CA PHE A 6 5.25 -20.50 -32.37
C PHE A 6 5.78 -19.08 -32.22
N GLU A 7 5.22 -18.19 -33.04
CA GLU A 7 5.37 -16.74 -32.95
C GLU A 7 4.70 -16.26 -31.66
N TYR A 8 5.50 -16.09 -30.59
CA TYR A 8 5.05 -15.44 -29.36
C TYR A 8 4.77 -13.97 -29.65
N HIS A 9 3.51 -13.67 -29.95
CA HIS A 9 3.00 -12.31 -29.90
C HIS A 9 3.00 -11.87 -28.43
N LYS A 10 4.06 -11.17 -28.04
CA LYS A 10 4.11 -10.39 -26.81
C LYS A 10 3.08 -9.27 -26.96
N VAL A 11 1.86 -9.51 -26.47
CA VAL A 11 0.89 -8.44 -26.22
C VAL A 11 1.45 -7.70 -25.01
N GLU A 12 2.22 -6.66 -25.30
CA GLU A 12 2.55 -5.65 -24.30
C GLU A 12 1.23 -4.98 -23.93
N ASP A 13 0.66 -5.38 -22.80
CA ASP A 13 -0.43 -4.63 -22.20
C ASP A 13 0.03 -3.16 -22.11
N PRO A 14 -0.73 -2.22 -22.66
CA PRO A 14 -0.36 -0.82 -22.58
C PRO A 14 -0.28 -0.49 -21.09
N VAL A 15 0.91 -0.10 -20.66
CA VAL A 15 1.09 0.51 -19.35
C VAL A 15 0.08 1.64 -19.31
N ASP A 16 -0.99 1.48 -18.52
CA ASP A 16 -1.90 2.56 -18.16
C ASP A 16 -1.07 3.58 -17.37
N VAL A 17 -0.31 4.39 -18.12
CA VAL A 17 0.21 5.67 -17.66
C VAL A 17 -1.02 6.56 -17.56
N GLU A 18 -1.86 6.30 -16.56
CA GLU A 18 -2.94 7.20 -16.20
C GLU A 18 -2.31 8.55 -15.86
N THR A 19 -2.53 9.49 -16.77
CA THR A 19 -1.86 10.77 -16.78
C THR A 19 -2.15 11.51 -15.48
N PHE A 20 -1.08 11.83 -14.75
CA PHE A 20 -0.90 12.85 -13.70
C PHE A 20 -1.67 14.17 -13.80
N GLN A 21 -2.34 14.45 -14.91
CA GLN A 21 -2.66 15.81 -15.34
C GLN A 21 -3.45 16.59 -14.29
N GLY A 22 -2.79 17.55 -13.65
CA GLY A 22 -3.35 18.48 -12.67
C GLY A 22 -3.35 18.00 -11.21
N GLU A 23 -2.88 16.79 -10.88
CA GLU A 23 -2.80 16.32 -9.50
C GLU A 23 -1.49 16.74 -8.82
N LYS A 24 -1.59 17.53 -7.74
CA LYS A 24 -0.47 17.86 -6.84
C LYS A 24 -0.13 16.66 -5.96
N ARG A 25 0.96 15.95 -6.26
CA ARG A 25 1.45 14.81 -5.48
C ARG A 25 2.49 15.26 -4.49
N LYS A 26 2.44 14.77 -3.24
CA LYS A 26 3.54 14.93 -2.29
C LYS A 26 4.41 13.70 -2.32
N LEU A 27 5.59 13.83 -2.92
CA LEU A 27 6.60 12.79 -2.91
C LEU A 27 7.54 13.01 -1.73
N ILE A 28 8.00 11.93 -1.11
CA ILE A 28 9.06 12.03 -0.10
C ILE A 28 10.32 12.58 -0.76
N GLN A 29 10.94 13.58 -0.14
CA GLN A 29 12.23 14.05 -0.62
C GLN A 29 13.26 12.93 -0.60
N PRO A 30 14.09 12.77 -1.65
CA PRO A 30 15.13 11.74 -1.67
C PRO A 30 16.10 11.78 -0.48
N THR A 31 16.29 12.95 0.11
CA THR A 31 17.07 13.15 1.35
C THR A 31 16.39 12.56 2.58
N SER A 32 15.07 12.72 2.70
CA SER A 32 14.25 12.15 3.77
C SER A 32 14.08 10.63 3.64
N LEU A 33 14.17 10.07 2.42
CA LEU A 33 14.22 8.61 2.24
C LEU A 33 15.40 7.96 2.96
N LYS A 34 16.49 8.70 3.16
CA LYS A 34 17.69 8.22 3.88
C LYS A 34 17.67 8.58 5.37
N ASP A 35 16.58 9.15 5.87
CA ASP A 35 16.45 9.47 7.29
C ASP A 35 16.42 8.16 8.12
N PRO A 36 17.36 7.96 9.06
CA PRO A 36 17.38 6.79 9.93
C PRO A 36 16.08 6.57 10.72
N LYS A 37 15.31 7.64 10.99
CA LYS A 37 14.01 7.53 11.67
C LYS A 37 12.94 6.94 10.77
N LEU A 38 12.94 7.31 9.49
CA LEU A 38 12.00 6.76 8.51
C LEU A 38 12.32 5.28 8.24
N GLU A 39 13.59 4.92 8.12
CA GLU A 39 13.99 3.52 7.97
C GLU A 39 13.57 2.68 9.19
N LYS A 40 13.81 3.17 10.41
CA LYS A 40 13.31 2.49 11.63
C LYS A 40 11.79 2.35 11.67
N LEU A 41 11.06 3.32 11.14
CA LEU A 41 9.60 3.23 11.05
C LEU A 41 9.20 2.14 10.05
N LYS A 42 9.82 2.10 8.87
CA LYS A 42 9.59 1.05 7.87
C LYS A 42 9.89 -0.33 8.45
N GLU A 43 11.04 -0.51 9.08
CA GLU A 43 11.43 -1.75 9.76
C GLU A 43 10.37 -2.16 10.80
N ALA A 44 9.95 -1.24 11.68
CA ALA A 44 8.95 -1.53 12.70
C ALA A 44 7.60 -1.95 12.10
N LEU A 45 7.18 -1.32 10.99
CA LEU A 45 5.95 -1.68 10.28
C LEU A 45 6.07 -3.04 9.60
N VAL A 46 7.17 -3.32 8.90
CA VAL A 46 7.43 -4.63 8.30
C VAL A 46 7.44 -5.73 9.37
N ASP A 47 8.14 -5.51 10.47
CA ASP A 47 8.18 -6.43 11.61
C ASP A 47 6.80 -6.68 12.18
N TRP A 48 5.99 -5.64 12.33
CA TRP A 48 4.63 -5.75 12.84
C TRP A 48 3.75 -6.58 11.90
N ILE A 49 3.79 -6.29 10.59
CA ILE A 49 3.02 -7.04 9.58
C ILE A 49 3.44 -8.50 9.58
N ASN A 50 4.74 -8.78 9.53
CA ASN A 50 5.28 -10.13 9.52
C ASN A 50 4.92 -10.92 10.79
N ARG A 51 4.96 -10.30 11.97
CA ARG A 51 4.51 -10.95 13.21
C ARG A 51 3.02 -11.24 13.18
N THR A 52 2.22 -10.32 12.65
CA THR A 52 0.77 -10.44 12.54
C THR A 52 0.40 -11.57 11.56
N LEU A 53 1.00 -11.61 10.38
CA LEU A 53 0.67 -12.58 9.33
C LEU A 53 1.49 -13.88 9.37
N LYS A 54 2.38 -14.05 10.36
CA LYS A 54 3.22 -15.25 10.48
C LYS A 54 2.43 -16.58 10.44
N PRO A 55 1.26 -16.72 11.10
CA PRO A 55 0.48 -17.96 11.01
C PRO A 55 -0.12 -18.26 9.62
N GLU A 56 -0.17 -17.28 8.73
CA GLU A 56 -0.56 -17.45 7.32
C GLU A 56 0.66 -17.66 6.42
N HIS A 57 1.87 -17.75 7.00
CA HIS A 57 3.14 -17.93 6.29
C HIS A 57 3.47 -16.81 5.29
N ILE A 58 2.92 -15.62 5.50
CA ILE A 58 3.18 -14.43 4.69
C ILE A 58 4.40 -13.69 5.23
N VAL A 59 5.27 -13.25 4.32
CA VAL A 59 6.47 -12.46 4.63
C VAL A 59 6.54 -11.26 3.69
N VAL A 60 6.52 -10.07 4.27
CA VAL A 60 6.70 -8.76 3.63
C VAL A 60 8.16 -8.34 3.75
N GLN A 61 8.68 -7.77 2.67
CA GLN A 61 10.02 -7.20 2.56
C GLN A 61 9.99 -5.71 2.26
N SER A 62 9.03 -5.27 1.43
CA SER A 62 8.90 -3.89 0.99
C SER A 62 7.44 -3.43 1.11
N LEU A 63 7.24 -2.32 1.83
CA LEU A 63 5.89 -1.81 2.06
C LEU A 63 5.21 -1.41 0.74
N GLU A 64 5.91 -0.74 -0.17
CA GLU A 64 5.31 -0.30 -1.44
C GLU A 64 5.16 -1.42 -2.48
N GLU A 65 6.05 -2.42 -2.47
CA GLU A 65 6.04 -3.50 -3.48
C GLU A 65 5.13 -4.66 -3.09
N ASP A 66 4.91 -4.90 -1.79
CA ASP A 66 4.12 -6.04 -1.33
C ASP A 66 2.66 -5.68 -1.04
N LEU A 67 2.33 -4.39 -0.82
CA LEU A 67 0.96 -3.98 -0.41
C LEU A 67 0.11 -3.41 -1.55
N TYR A 68 0.72 -3.09 -2.70
CA TYR A 68 0.06 -2.32 -3.77
C TYR A 68 -1.13 -3.05 -4.42
N ASP A 69 -1.15 -4.37 -4.40
CA ASP A 69 -2.23 -5.18 -4.99
C ASP A 69 -3.37 -5.48 -3.99
N GLY A 70 -3.22 -5.03 -2.74
CA GLY A 70 -4.16 -5.23 -1.65
C GLY A 70 -4.17 -6.62 -1.02
N LEU A 71 -3.29 -7.56 -1.39
CA LEU A 71 -3.22 -8.89 -0.78
C LEU A 71 -2.84 -8.81 0.70
N ILE A 72 -1.71 -8.19 1.00
CA ILE A 72 -1.24 -8.06 2.38
C ILE A 72 -2.24 -7.27 3.24
N LEU A 73 -2.85 -6.21 2.69
CA LEU A 73 -3.85 -5.42 3.39
C LEU A 73 -5.13 -6.22 3.69
N HIS A 74 -5.57 -7.07 2.77
CA HIS A 74 -6.68 -7.99 2.99
C HIS A 74 -6.40 -8.89 4.20
N HIS A 75 -5.28 -9.60 4.20
CA HIS A 75 -4.92 -10.51 5.29
C HIS A 75 -4.76 -9.80 6.63
N LEU A 76 -4.12 -8.62 6.63
CA LEU A 76 -4.00 -7.79 7.83
C LEU A 76 -5.37 -7.44 8.39
N LEU A 77 -6.29 -6.98 7.54
CA LEU A 77 -7.62 -6.57 7.97
C LEU A 77 -8.43 -7.75 8.49
N CYS A 78 -8.50 -8.86 7.75
CA CYS A 78 -9.19 -10.07 8.18
C CYS A 78 -8.70 -10.55 9.55
N ARG A 79 -7.39 -10.48 9.78
CA ARG A 79 -6.78 -10.90 11.03
C ARG A 79 -7.01 -9.94 12.20
N LEU A 80 -6.79 -8.65 11.99
CA LEU A 80 -6.88 -7.63 13.03
C LEU A 80 -8.34 -7.35 13.41
N ALA A 81 -9.25 -7.43 12.44
CA ALA A 81 -10.67 -7.19 12.65
C ALA A 81 -11.51 -8.47 12.84
N SER A 82 -10.90 -9.65 12.76
CA SER A 82 -11.58 -10.96 12.84
C SER A 82 -12.79 -11.04 11.90
N MET A 83 -12.59 -10.65 10.65
CA MET A 83 -13.63 -10.60 9.62
C MET A 83 -13.23 -11.36 8.36
N ASP A 84 -14.21 -11.57 7.50
CA ASP A 84 -14.00 -12.00 6.12
C ASP A 84 -14.43 -10.87 5.19
N LEU A 85 -13.57 -10.52 4.22
CA LEU A 85 -13.87 -9.50 3.23
C LEU A 85 -14.55 -10.16 2.04
N SER A 86 -15.68 -9.60 1.60
CA SER A 86 -16.42 -10.10 0.42
C SER A 86 -15.75 -9.71 -0.91
N VAL A 87 -14.45 -9.98 -1.05
CA VAL A 87 -13.66 -9.74 -2.25
C VAL A 87 -12.69 -10.89 -2.51
N GLU A 88 -12.39 -11.14 -3.79
CA GLU A 88 -11.43 -12.17 -4.17
C GLU A 88 -10.08 -11.96 -3.48
N GLU A 89 -9.58 -13.03 -2.86
CA GLU A 89 -8.30 -13.01 -2.16
C GLU A 89 -7.14 -12.75 -3.13
N ILE A 90 -7.17 -13.32 -4.34
CA ILE A 90 -6.11 -13.12 -5.34
C ILE A 90 -6.65 -12.31 -6.51
N ALA A 91 -6.11 -11.11 -6.72
CA ALA A 91 -6.48 -10.22 -7.81
C ALA A 91 -5.36 -10.18 -8.87
N LEU A 92 -5.57 -10.88 -10.00
CA LEU A 92 -4.55 -11.05 -11.03
C LEU A 92 -4.49 -9.90 -12.07
N SER A 93 -5.57 -9.15 -12.23
CA SER A 93 -5.63 -8.02 -13.16
C SER A 93 -5.61 -6.68 -12.44
N ASN A 94 -5.14 -5.63 -13.11
CA ASN A 94 -5.12 -4.27 -12.57
C ASN A 94 -6.53 -3.83 -12.11
N THR A 95 -7.56 -4.04 -12.94
CA THR A 95 -8.96 -3.75 -12.56
C THR A 95 -9.40 -4.50 -11.30
N ALA A 96 -9.00 -5.76 -11.12
CA ALA A 96 -9.34 -6.52 -9.92
C ALA A 96 -8.61 -5.99 -8.68
N GLN A 97 -7.34 -5.61 -8.81
CA GLN A 97 -6.54 -5.02 -7.73
C GLN A 97 -7.13 -3.68 -7.26
N ILE A 98 -7.52 -2.82 -8.20
CA ILE A 98 -8.20 -1.55 -7.90
C ILE A 98 -9.49 -1.80 -7.12
N ARG A 99 -10.38 -2.67 -7.62
CA ARG A 99 -11.64 -3.02 -6.91
C ARG A 99 -11.39 -3.60 -5.52
N LYS A 100 -10.36 -4.43 -5.38
CA LYS A 100 -9.96 -5.01 -4.10
C LYS A 100 -9.54 -3.94 -3.10
N LEU A 101 -8.68 -3.02 -3.53
CA LEU A 101 -8.27 -1.89 -2.71
C LEU A 101 -9.44 -0.97 -2.36
N GLU A 102 -10.40 -0.75 -3.26
CA GLU A 102 -11.62 0.02 -2.96
C GLU A 102 -12.37 -0.56 -1.77
N VAL A 103 -12.64 -1.86 -1.80
CA VAL A 103 -13.35 -2.56 -0.71
C VAL A 103 -12.56 -2.52 0.59
N ILE A 104 -11.25 -2.76 0.54
CA ILE A 104 -10.37 -2.74 1.73
C ILE A 104 -10.35 -1.35 2.35
N LEU A 105 -10.13 -0.30 1.55
CA LEU A 105 -10.04 1.07 2.05
C LEU A 105 -11.38 1.56 2.59
N GLU A 106 -12.51 1.19 1.97
CA GLU A 106 -13.83 1.52 2.49
C GLU A 106 -14.07 0.91 3.88
N GLU A 107 -13.64 -0.35 4.09
CA GLU A 107 -13.77 -1.00 5.38
C GLU A 107 -12.81 -0.43 6.44
N LEU A 108 -11.59 -0.05 6.03
CA LEU A 108 -10.67 0.66 6.90
C LEU A 108 -11.19 2.03 7.31
N ASP A 109 -11.80 2.79 6.41
CA ASP A 109 -12.36 4.11 6.72
C ASP A 109 -13.46 4.03 7.78
N LYS A 110 -14.30 2.99 7.73
CA LYS A 110 -15.33 2.72 8.76
C LYS A 110 -14.72 2.45 10.14
N ARG A 111 -13.53 1.85 10.21
CA ARG A 111 -12.88 1.40 11.45
C ARG A 111 -11.93 2.43 12.05
N LEU A 112 -11.15 3.08 11.20
CA LEU A 112 -10.23 4.14 11.59
C LEU A 112 -10.99 5.41 11.98
N GLY A 113 -12.25 5.52 11.55
CA GLY A 113 -13.20 6.52 12.01
C GLY A 113 -12.70 7.94 11.73
N LEU A 114 -12.40 8.28 10.48
CA LEU A 114 -12.07 9.64 9.99
C LEU A 114 -11.40 10.59 11.01
N GLN A 115 -10.40 10.13 11.76
CA GLN A 115 -9.69 10.96 12.73
C GLN A 115 -8.53 11.65 12.02
N ASP A 116 -8.61 12.98 11.97
CA ASP A 116 -7.62 13.98 11.55
C ASP A 116 -7.69 14.55 10.13
N SER A 117 -7.90 15.86 10.11
CA SER A 117 -7.80 16.84 9.02
C SER A 117 -6.35 17.03 8.55
N SER A 118 -5.65 15.94 8.23
CA SER A 118 -4.33 15.99 7.61
C SER A 118 -4.46 16.04 6.07
N PRO A 119 -3.70 16.91 5.38
CA PRO A 119 -3.96 17.23 3.97
C PRO A 119 -3.60 16.14 2.95
N ILE A 120 -2.98 15.02 3.35
CA ILE A 120 -2.86 13.79 2.54
C ILE A 120 -2.97 12.59 3.47
N LYS A 121 -3.80 11.62 3.11
CA LYS A 121 -3.94 10.36 3.86
C LYS A 121 -3.55 9.15 3.02
N TRP A 122 -4.40 8.69 2.12
CA TRP A 122 -4.10 7.60 1.18
C TRP A 122 -5.28 7.54 0.20
N SER A 123 -5.12 6.86 -0.93
CA SER A 123 -6.21 6.55 -1.84
C SER A 123 -5.88 5.26 -2.57
N VAL A 124 -6.89 4.61 -3.17
CA VAL A 124 -6.70 3.39 -3.99
C VAL A 124 -5.60 3.64 -5.02
N LYS A 125 -5.68 4.78 -5.73
CA LYS A 125 -4.70 5.18 -6.74
C LYS A 125 -3.29 5.33 -6.16
N LEU A 126 -3.12 5.92 -4.98
CA LEU A 126 -1.80 6.11 -4.37
C LEU A 126 -1.19 4.78 -3.94
N ILE A 127 -1.99 3.91 -3.29
CA ILE A 127 -1.52 2.59 -2.85
C ILE A 127 -1.16 1.71 -4.05
N HIS A 128 -2.03 1.66 -5.07
CA HIS A 128 -1.79 0.87 -6.27
C HIS A 128 -0.57 1.35 -7.08
N ASN A 129 -0.31 2.67 -7.08
CA ASN A 129 0.90 3.27 -7.65
C ASN A 129 2.15 3.19 -6.76
N LYS A 130 2.14 2.34 -5.71
CA LYS A 130 3.29 2.12 -4.83
C LYS A 130 3.79 3.40 -4.14
N ASP A 131 2.88 4.30 -3.80
CA ASP A 131 3.23 5.51 -3.04
C ASP A 131 3.58 5.12 -1.60
N LEU A 132 4.87 5.15 -1.28
CA LEU A 132 5.40 4.80 0.03
C LEU A 132 4.82 5.69 1.14
N LEU A 133 4.62 6.99 0.89
CA LEU A 133 4.12 7.92 1.90
C LEU A 133 2.68 7.59 2.27
N ALA A 134 1.82 7.35 1.27
CA ALA A 134 0.45 6.92 1.48
C ALA A 134 0.40 5.57 2.19
N THR A 135 1.26 4.64 1.80
CA THR A 135 1.33 3.29 2.38
C THR A 135 1.74 3.34 3.86
N ILE A 136 2.77 4.12 4.21
CA ILE A 136 3.19 4.31 5.61
C ILE A 136 2.08 4.96 6.42
N HIS A 137 1.43 6.02 5.92
CA HIS A 137 0.35 6.67 6.66
C HIS A 137 -0.82 5.72 6.93
N LEU A 138 -1.20 4.91 5.95
CA LEU A 138 -2.25 3.89 6.11
C LEU A 138 -1.86 2.88 7.19
N LEU A 139 -0.65 2.33 7.12
CA LEU A 139 -0.17 1.33 8.08
C LEU A 139 -0.03 1.89 9.49
N VAL A 140 0.45 3.13 9.64
CA VAL A 140 0.52 3.80 10.94
C VAL A 140 -0.88 4.01 11.52
N ALA A 141 -1.87 4.36 10.69
CA ALA A 141 -3.25 4.50 11.13
C ALA A 141 -3.83 3.15 11.57
N MET A 142 -3.61 2.09 10.79
CA MET A 142 -4.01 0.72 11.14
C MET A 142 -3.35 0.27 12.44
N ALA A 143 -2.04 0.43 12.58
CA ALA A 143 -1.30 0.05 13.78
C ALA A 143 -1.85 0.77 15.02
N LYS A 144 -2.10 2.09 14.94
CA LYS A 144 -2.69 2.85 16.05
C LYS A 144 -4.09 2.38 16.43
N ALA A 145 -4.91 2.01 15.44
CA ALA A 145 -6.29 1.61 15.68
C ALA A 145 -6.42 0.17 16.22
N PHE A 146 -5.64 -0.77 15.68
CA PHE A 146 -5.75 -2.19 16.01
C PHE A 146 -4.72 -2.67 17.04
N GLN A 147 -3.60 -1.97 17.19
CA GLN A 147 -2.53 -2.33 18.12
C GLN A 147 -1.89 -1.08 18.75
N PRO A 148 -2.62 -0.33 19.59
CA PRO A 148 -2.15 0.92 20.18
C PRO A 148 -0.88 0.78 21.04
N GLU A 149 -0.61 -0.43 21.55
CA GLU A 149 0.60 -0.77 22.32
C GLU A 149 1.84 -1.01 21.43
N LEU A 150 1.72 -0.93 20.10
CA LEU A 150 2.84 -1.08 19.19
C LEU A 150 3.80 0.12 19.34
N ASN A 151 5.05 -0.18 19.68
CA ASN A 151 6.11 0.82 19.81
C ASN A 151 6.58 1.30 18.42
N LEU A 152 5.89 2.30 17.88
CA LEU A 152 6.34 3.02 16.70
C LEU A 152 7.33 4.14 17.09
N PRO A 153 8.37 4.41 16.27
CA PRO A 153 9.28 5.52 16.53
C PRO A 153 8.52 6.85 16.66
N PRO A 154 8.71 7.62 17.74
CA PRO A 154 8.02 8.90 17.90
C PRO A 154 8.67 9.99 17.03
N ASN A 155 7.87 10.99 16.62
CA ASN A 155 8.33 12.20 15.94
C ASN A 155 9.13 11.93 14.64
N VAL A 156 8.65 10.99 13.82
CA VAL A 156 9.14 10.82 12.45
C VAL A 156 8.56 11.94 11.60
N THR A 157 9.43 12.83 11.13
CA THR A 157 9.09 13.94 10.23
C THR A 157 9.67 13.65 8.87
N VAL A 158 8.85 13.69 7.84
CA VAL A 158 9.27 13.42 6.46
C VAL A 158 9.11 14.71 5.66
N GLU A 159 10.19 15.19 5.04
CA GLU A 159 10.10 16.31 4.10
C GLU A 159 9.51 15.81 2.79
N VAL A 160 8.54 16.56 2.27
CA VAL A 160 7.81 16.22 1.05
C VAL A 160 7.94 17.32 0.01
N VAL A 161 8.07 16.94 -1.26
CA VAL A 161 8.03 17.84 -2.41
C VAL A 161 6.67 17.70 -3.06
N VAL A 162 6.01 18.83 -3.28
CA VAL A 162 4.79 18.88 -4.09
C VAL A 162 5.22 18.93 -5.55
N VAL A 163 4.95 17.85 -6.29
CA VAL A 163 5.10 17.80 -7.74
C VAL A 163 3.74 18.01 -8.37
N GLU A 164 3.65 19.00 -9.25
CA GLU A 164 2.48 19.25 -10.10
C GLU A 164 2.78 18.59 -11.45
N VAL A 165 1.99 17.58 -11.82
CA VAL A 165 2.16 16.89 -13.09
C VAL A 165 1.30 17.62 -14.13
N SER A 166 1.95 18.38 -15.01
CA SER A 166 1.34 19.10 -16.14
C SER A 166 1.13 18.21 -17.36
#